data_AF-A0AAQ2FV62-F1
#
_entry.id   AF-A0AAQ2FV62-F1
#
_cell.length_a   1.000
_cell.length_b   1.000
_cell.length_c   1.000
_cell.angle_alpha   90.00
_cell.angle_beta   90.00
_cell.angle_gamma   90.00
#
_symmetry.space_group_name_H-M   'P 1'
#
loop_
_entity.id
_entity.type
_entity.pdbx_description
1 polymer ?
#
loop_
_entity_poly.entity_id
_entity_poly.type
_entity_poly.pdbx_seq_one_letter_code
_entity_poly.pdbx_strand_id
1 'polypeptide(L)'
;MTVEQLVESYGSVGLFVGSSLEGEASAMLGGIMVHQHLIRFWPAIIALALGSFLADQVFFLLGHWWRNSAIVRSVQGSTAGARVLTTFNARPDVFAFSLRFLYGLRMAGAVTIGTTDYPWLRFILLNAMSALIWALAWVTLGYLFGQALAPLFERLSGYSHFIWAGVVVAFCIAAVAVMASRRRRAKRMTTRD
;
A
#
# COMPACT_ATOMS: atom_id res chain seq x y z
N MET A 1 -20.19 -21.76 11.03
CA MET A 1 -19.46 -20.48 11.08
C MET A 1 -20.12 -19.55 10.09
N THR A 2 -20.64 -18.40 10.54
CA THR A 2 -21.23 -17.40 9.65
C THR A 2 -20.13 -16.54 9.01
N VAL A 3 -20.46 -15.88 7.89
CA VAL A 3 -19.51 -15.02 7.16
C VAL A 3 -19.04 -13.86 8.05
N GLU A 4 -19.90 -13.34 8.94
CA GLU A 4 -19.51 -12.30 9.90
C GLU A 4 -18.40 -12.78 10.84
N GLN A 5 -18.48 -14.00 11.39
CA GLN A 5 -17.45 -14.54 12.28
C GLN A 5 -16.11 -14.76 11.57
N LEU A 6 -16.14 -15.10 10.27
CA LEU A 6 -14.92 -15.25 9.46
C LEU A 6 -14.27 -13.89 9.20
N VAL A 7 -15.05 -12.85 8.92
CA VAL A 7 -14.56 -11.47 8.74
C VAL A 7 -14.09 -10.87 10.07
N GLU A 8 -14.77 -11.15 11.17
CA GLU A 8 -14.37 -10.69 12.50
C GLU A 8 -13.05 -11.36 12.95
N SER A 9 -12.82 -12.62 12.55
CA SER A 9 -11.60 -13.38 12.88
C SER A 9 -10.43 -13.13 11.91
N TYR A 10 -10.70 -12.98 10.60
CA TYR A 10 -9.67 -12.89 9.54
C TYR A 10 -9.60 -11.53 8.84
N GLY A 11 -10.54 -10.63 9.08
CA GLY A 11 -10.58 -9.30 8.44
C GLY A 11 -9.32 -8.48 8.73
N SER A 12 -8.81 -8.52 9.96
CA SER A 12 -7.53 -7.91 10.32
C SER A 12 -6.36 -8.54 9.57
N VAL A 13 -6.35 -9.87 9.37
CA VAL A 13 -5.32 -10.55 8.59
C VAL A 13 -5.41 -10.17 7.11
N GLY A 14 -6.61 -10.07 6.55
CA GLY A 14 -6.85 -9.60 5.19
C GLY A 14 -6.34 -8.17 4.98
N LEU A 15 -6.59 -7.26 5.93
CA LEU A 15 -6.06 -5.89 5.91
C LEU A 15 -4.53 -5.85 6.04
N PHE A 16 -3.95 -6.72 6.87
CA PHE A 16 -2.50 -6.86 6.98
C PHE A 16 -1.86 -7.29 5.65
N VAL A 17 -2.38 -8.34 5.03
CA VAL A 17 -1.87 -8.83 3.73
C VAL A 17 -2.13 -7.80 2.64
N GLY A 18 -3.34 -7.24 2.60
CA GLY A 18 -3.73 -6.21 1.64
C GLY A 18 -2.82 -5.00 1.72
N SER A 19 -2.58 -4.45 2.91
CA SER A 19 -1.71 -3.28 3.10
C SER A 19 -0.24 -3.53 2.77
N SER A 20 0.20 -4.78 2.84
CA SER A 20 1.55 -5.18 2.41
C SER A 20 1.71 -5.02 0.90
N LEU A 21 0.70 -5.45 0.13
CA LEU A 21 0.68 -5.39 -1.34
C LEU A 21 0.28 -3.99 -1.84
N GLU A 22 -0.93 -3.56 -1.46
CA GLU A 22 -1.59 -2.35 -1.91
C GLU A 22 -2.15 -1.60 -0.71
N GLY A 23 -1.34 -0.66 -0.20
CA GLY A 23 -1.60 0.08 1.03
C GLY A 23 -2.93 0.84 1.01
N GLU A 24 -3.08 1.78 0.09
CA GLU A 24 -4.13 2.81 0.13
C GLU A 24 -5.52 2.24 -0.07
N ALA A 25 -5.70 1.38 -1.08
CA ALA A 25 -6.97 0.71 -1.33
C ALA A 25 -7.39 -0.15 -0.14
N SER A 26 -6.46 -0.95 0.42
CA SER A 26 -6.73 -1.78 1.59
C SER A 26 -7.05 -0.95 2.83
N ALA A 27 -6.37 0.18 3.04
CA ALA A 27 -6.63 1.05 4.18
C ALA A 27 -7.99 1.75 4.07
N MET A 28 -8.36 2.20 2.87
CA MET A 28 -9.69 2.76 2.61
C MET A 28 -10.79 1.72 2.85
N LEU A 29 -10.62 0.51 2.31
CA LEU A 29 -11.53 -0.62 2.54
C LEU A 29 -11.63 -0.97 4.03
N GLY A 30 -10.50 -0.97 4.75
CA GLY A 30 -10.46 -1.16 6.19
C GLY A 30 -11.30 -0.12 6.94
N GLY A 31 -11.23 1.15 6.55
CA GLY A 31 -12.08 2.21 7.11
C GLY A 31 -13.58 1.97 6.89
N ILE A 32 -13.96 1.54 5.68
CA ILE A 32 -15.35 1.20 5.33
C ILE A 32 -15.83 -0.01 6.15
N MET A 33 -14.98 -1.04 6.31
CA MET A 33 -15.30 -2.21 7.12
C MET A 33 -15.49 -1.86 8.60
N VAL A 34 -14.70 -0.91 9.12
CA VAL A 34 -14.89 -0.41 10.49
C VAL A 34 -16.23 0.34 10.62
N HIS A 35 -16.60 1.13 9.61
CA HIS A 35 -17.90 1.81 9.59
C HIS A 35 -19.08 0.81 9.60
N GLN A 36 -18.96 -0.30 8.87
CA GLN A 36 -19.97 -1.36 8.86
C GLN A 36 -19.94 -2.27 10.10
N HIS A 37 -19.14 -1.93 11.12
CA HIS A 37 -18.94 -2.72 12.34
C HIS A 37 -18.41 -4.14 12.11
N LEU A 38 -17.81 -4.43 10.94
CA LEU A 38 -17.23 -5.73 10.61
C LEU A 38 -15.88 -5.96 11.29
N ILE A 39 -15.14 -4.88 11.53
CA ILE A 39 -13.83 -4.91 12.18
C ILE A 39 -13.76 -3.75 13.18
N ARG A 40 -13.11 -3.96 14.33
CA ARG A 40 -12.88 -2.89 15.30
C ARG A 40 -11.84 -1.88 14.80
N PHE A 41 -12.02 -0.60 15.12
CA PHE A 41 -11.18 0.50 14.66
C PHE A 41 -9.67 0.30 14.95
N TRP A 42 -9.32 0.00 16.21
CA TRP A 42 -7.91 -0.16 16.60
C TRP A 42 -7.22 -1.37 15.95
N PRO A 43 -7.80 -2.58 15.95
CA PRO A 43 -7.24 -3.72 15.20
C PRO A 43 -7.03 -3.45 13.71
N ALA A 44 -7.95 -2.72 13.05
CA ALA A 44 -7.79 -2.36 11.64
C ALA A 44 -6.55 -1.47 11.43
N ILE A 45 -6.37 -0.44 12.25
CA ILE A 45 -5.21 0.46 12.19
C ILE A 45 -3.91 -0.32 12.42
N ILE A 46 -3.87 -1.16 13.46
CA ILE A 46 -2.67 -1.95 13.80
C ILE A 46 -2.33 -2.90 12.67
N ALA A 47 -3.30 -3.63 12.13
CA ALA A 47 -3.09 -4.56 11.03
C ALA A 47 -2.54 -3.86 9.77
N LEU A 48 -3.14 -2.73 9.39
CA LEU A 48 -2.71 -1.94 8.23
C LEU A 48 -1.32 -1.32 8.42
N ALA A 49 -1.06 -0.79 9.62
CA ALA A 49 0.24 -0.21 9.96
C ALA A 49 1.33 -1.28 9.92
N LEU A 50 1.09 -2.44 10.53
CA LEU A 50 2.06 -3.54 10.59
C LEU A 50 2.33 -4.15 9.21
N GLY A 51 1.29 -4.46 8.42
CA GLY A 51 1.47 -5.08 7.10
C GLY A 51 2.28 -4.19 6.17
N SER A 52 1.91 -2.92 6.12
CA SER A 52 2.62 -1.96 5.31
C SER A 52 4.03 -1.64 5.83
N PHE A 53 4.21 -1.51 7.14
CA PHE A 53 5.53 -1.34 7.77
C PHE A 53 6.47 -2.48 7.39
N LEU A 54 6.03 -3.73 7.54
CA LEU A 54 6.85 -4.90 7.21
C LEU A 54 7.20 -4.98 5.73
N ALA A 55 6.28 -4.62 4.84
CA ALA A 55 6.58 -4.53 3.41
C ALA A 55 7.71 -3.52 3.14
N ASP A 56 7.67 -2.34 3.76
CA ASP A 56 8.69 -1.31 3.60
C ASP A 56 10.05 -1.75 4.20
N GLN A 57 10.05 -2.50 5.31
CA GLN A 57 11.25 -3.12 5.86
C GLN A 57 11.89 -4.12 4.90
N VAL A 58 11.08 -4.94 4.23
CA VAL A 58 11.55 -5.90 3.22
C VAL A 58 12.22 -5.16 2.06
N PHE A 59 11.62 -4.07 1.55
CA PHE A 59 12.21 -3.25 0.48
C PHE A 59 13.52 -2.56 0.91
N PHE A 60 13.59 -2.08 2.15
CA PHE A 60 14.82 -1.52 2.71
C PHE A 60 15.94 -2.57 2.77
N LEU A 61 15.65 -3.76 3.31
CA LEU A 61 16.62 -4.86 3.40
C LEU A 61 17.04 -5.37 2.03
N LEU A 62 16.10 -5.41 1.07
CA LEU A 62 16.38 -5.74 -0.33
C LEU A 62 17.44 -4.78 -0.92
N GLY A 63 17.28 -3.48 -0.67
CA GLY A 63 18.26 -2.46 -1.07
C GLY A 63 19.60 -2.62 -0.36
N HIS A 64 19.59 -2.95 0.93
CA HIS A 64 20.79 -3.06 1.75
C HIS A 64 21.67 -4.26 1.37
N TRP A 65 21.08 -5.47 1.29
CA TRP A 65 21.83 -6.70 1.02
C TRP A 65 22.14 -6.89 -0.46
N TRP A 66 21.23 -6.52 -1.35
CA TRP A 66 21.41 -6.70 -2.79
C TRP A 66 21.77 -5.41 -3.52
N ARG A 67 22.44 -4.45 -2.86
CA ARG A 67 22.90 -3.18 -3.46
C ARG A 67 23.66 -3.34 -4.79
N ASN A 68 24.38 -4.44 -4.96
CA ASN A 68 25.17 -4.74 -6.16
C ASN A 68 24.42 -5.54 -7.23
N SER A 69 23.18 -5.96 -6.98
CA SER A 69 22.36 -6.68 -7.94
C SER A 69 21.95 -5.79 -9.11
N ALA A 70 21.83 -6.37 -10.30
CA ALA A 70 21.37 -5.66 -11.50
C ALA A 70 19.99 -5.01 -11.31
N ILE A 71 19.11 -5.61 -10.51
CA ILE A 71 17.77 -5.08 -10.21
C ILE A 71 17.86 -3.78 -9.41
N VAL A 72 18.64 -3.77 -8.32
CA VAL A 72 18.79 -2.59 -7.46
C VAL A 72 19.55 -1.48 -8.18
N ARG A 73 20.59 -1.82 -8.96
CA ARG A 73 21.29 -0.85 -9.82
C ARG A 73 20.38 -0.27 -10.91
N SER A 74 19.47 -1.06 -11.48
CA SER A 74 18.48 -0.55 -12.44
C SER A 74 17.50 0.42 -11.79
N VAL A 75 17.02 0.13 -10.58
CA VAL A 75 16.15 1.03 -9.81
C VAL A 75 16.88 2.33 -9.46
N GLN A 76 18.13 2.26 -8.98
CA GLN A 76 18.94 3.44 -8.68
C GLN A 76 19.29 4.26 -9.94
N GLY A 77 19.66 3.59 -11.04
CA GLY A 77 20.00 4.22 -12.30
C GLY A 77 18.80 4.81 -13.05
N SER A 78 17.58 4.57 -12.58
CA SER A 78 16.39 5.21 -13.10
C SER A 78 16.32 6.70 -12.70
N THR A 79 15.60 7.50 -13.49
CA THR A 79 15.35 8.91 -13.15
C THR A 79 14.62 9.07 -11.81
N ALA A 80 13.79 8.09 -11.43
CA ALA A 80 13.13 8.05 -10.14
C ALA A 80 14.12 7.80 -9.00
N GLY A 81 15.02 6.82 -9.14
CA GLY A 81 16.06 6.51 -8.15
C GLY A 81 17.01 7.68 -7.92
N ALA A 82 17.47 8.33 -9.01
CA ALA A 82 18.31 9.52 -8.93
C ALA A 82 17.59 10.68 -8.20
N ARG A 83 16.31 10.93 -8.52
CA ARG A 83 15.52 11.98 -7.86
C ARG A 83 15.25 11.69 -6.38
N VAL A 84 15.01 10.42 -6.05
CA VAL A 84 14.88 9.95 -4.66
C VAL A 84 16.17 10.22 -3.91
N LEU A 85 17.32 9.85 -4.48
CA LEU A 85 18.63 10.03 -3.84
C LEU A 85 18.99 11.51 -3.63
N THR A 86 18.75 12.37 -4.62
CA THR A 86 19.01 13.82 -4.47
C THR A 86 18.13 14.46 -3.41
N THR A 87 16.85 14.08 -3.35
CA THR A 87 15.90 14.59 -2.35
C THR A 87 16.24 14.05 -0.95
N PHE A 88 16.62 12.78 -0.87
CA PHE A 88 17.05 12.13 0.37
C PHE A 88 18.30 12.80 0.95
N ASN A 89 19.34 13.04 0.13
CA ASN A 89 20.58 13.66 0.57
C ASN A 89 20.37 15.08 1.12
N ALA A 90 19.36 15.80 0.65
CA ALA A 90 19.04 17.13 1.16
C ALA A 90 18.45 17.09 2.58
N ARG A 91 17.52 16.15 2.85
CA ARG A 91 16.87 15.98 4.17
C ARG A 91 16.50 14.51 4.44
N PRO A 92 17.45 13.68 4.93
CA PRO A 92 17.26 12.23 5.04
C PRO A 92 16.08 11.83 5.92
N ASP A 93 15.94 12.44 7.09
CA ASP A 93 14.92 12.06 8.08
C ASP A 93 13.51 12.48 7.62
N VAL A 94 13.39 13.69 7.09
CA VAL A 94 12.12 14.20 6.53
C VAL A 94 11.71 13.37 5.32
N PHE A 95 12.66 12.99 4.47
CA PHE A 95 12.39 12.16 3.32
C PHE A 95 11.96 10.75 3.73
N ALA A 96 12.66 10.11 4.68
CA ALA A 96 12.29 8.79 5.18
C ALA A 96 10.88 8.76 5.77
N PHE A 97 10.48 9.82 6.48
CA PHE A 97 9.12 9.98 6.98
C PHE A 97 8.10 10.23 5.84
N SER A 98 8.44 11.11 4.90
CA SER A 98 7.53 11.56 3.83
C SER A 98 7.35 10.54 2.71
N LEU A 99 8.29 9.61 2.57
CA LEU A 99 8.29 8.56 1.55
C LEU A 99 6.96 7.82 1.47
N ARG A 100 6.32 7.65 2.62
CA ARG A 100 5.07 6.93 2.76
C ARG A 100 3.85 7.63 2.15
N PHE A 101 3.88 8.96 2.08
CA PHE A 101 2.80 9.76 1.48
C PHE A 101 2.98 9.97 -0.03
N LEU A 102 4.13 9.56 -0.58
CA LEU A 102 4.45 9.71 -1.99
C LEU A 102 4.10 8.42 -2.75
N TYR A 103 2.93 8.42 -3.40
CA TYR A 103 2.45 7.30 -4.19
C TYR A 103 3.47 6.87 -5.26
N GLY A 104 3.74 5.56 -5.34
CA GLY A 104 4.69 4.97 -6.28
C GLY A 104 6.18 5.18 -5.95
N LEU A 105 6.53 6.17 -5.14
CA LEU A 105 7.91 6.42 -4.70
C LEU A 105 8.30 5.59 -3.47
N ARG A 106 7.35 4.99 -2.74
CA ARG A 106 7.65 4.20 -1.54
C ARG A 106 8.64 3.06 -1.78
N MET A 107 8.43 2.28 -2.86
CA MET A 107 9.25 1.10 -3.13
C MET A 107 10.65 1.52 -3.59
N ALA A 108 10.74 2.41 -4.57
CA ALA A 108 12.02 2.95 -5.05
C ALA A 108 12.78 3.68 -3.94
N GLY A 109 12.04 4.42 -3.10
CA GLY A 109 12.51 5.09 -1.91
C GLY A 109 13.16 4.17 -0.90
N ALA A 110 12.43 3.19 -0.40
CA ALA A 110 12.91 2.26 0.62
C ALA A 110 14.14 1.48 0.12
N VAL A 111 14.11 1.02 -1.13
CA VAL A 111 15.26 0.37 -1.77
C VAL A 111 16.46 1.33 -1.87
N THR A 112 16.24 2.58 -2.30
CA THR A 112 17.33 3.57 -2.43
C THR A 112 17.91 3.94 -1.06
N ILE A 113 17.09 4.16 -0.03
CA ILE A 113 17.59 4.43 1.32
C ILE A 113 18.38 3.21 1.83
N GLY A 114 17.89 1.99 1.59
CA GLY A 114 18.58 0.76 1.98
C GLY A 114 19.98 0.61 1.37
N THR A 115 20.21 1.18 0.19
CA THR A 115 21.54 1.16 -0.45
C THR A 115 22.53 2.18 0.10
N THR A 116 22.08 3.10 0.95
CA THR A 116 22.93 4.09 1.63
C THR A 116 23.36 3.61 3.01
N ASP A 117 24.31 4.30 3.65
CA ASP A 117 24.74 4.03 5.04
C ASP A 117 23.75 4.58 6.09
N TYR A 118 22.48 4.76 5.73
CA TYR A 118 21.47 5.30 6.64
C TYR A 118 21.19 4.31 7.79
N PRO A 119 21.20 4.77 9.06
CA PRO A 119 21.04 3.86 10.20
C PRO A 119 19.69 3.14 10.19
N TRP A 120 19.72 1.80 10.17
CA TRP A 120 18.53 0.97 10.10
C TRP A 120 17.52 1.24 11.23
N LEU A 121 17.99 1.46 12.45
CA LEU A 121 17.12 1.79 13.59
C LEU A 121 16.38 3.12 13.41
N ARG A 122 17.00 4.12 12.79
CA ARG A 122 16.35 5.40 12.51
C ARG A 122 15.26 5.23 11.46
N PHE A 123 15.54 4.44 10.43
CA PHE A 123 14.54 4.11 9.41
C PHE A 123 13.34 3.38 10.03
N ILE A 124 13.56 2.37 10.87
CA ILE A 124 12.48 1.65 11.58
C ILE A 124 11.58 2.60 12.35
N LEU A 125 12.16 3.49 13.17
CA LEU A 125 11.39 4.39 14.02
C LEU A 125 10.54 5.37 13.21
N LEU A 126 11.17 6.03 12.23
CA LEU A 126 10.47 6.99 11.36
C LEU A 126 9.39 6.31 10.51
N ASN A 127 9.69 5.11 10.00
CA ASN A 127 8.75 4.32 9.22
C ASN A 127 7.57 3.81 10.06
N ALA A 128 7.81 3.38 11.31
CA ALA A 128 6.74 2.96 12.22
C ALA A 128 5.81 4.14 12.57
N MET A 129 6.37 5.32 12.85
CA MET A 129 5.59 6.53 13.13
C MET A 129 4.77 6.96 11.91
N SER A 130 5.38 7.00 10.73
CA SER A 130 4.67 7.36 9.50
C SER A 130 3.60 6.30 9.17
N ALA A 131 3.85 5.02 9.41
CA ALA A 131 2.89 3.93 9.24
C ALA A 131 1.63 4.08 10.09
N LEU A 132 1.80 4.42 11.37
CA LEU A 132 0.67 4.66 12.27
C LEU A 132 -0.14 5.88 11.86
N ILE A 133 0.52 7.02 11.59
CA ILE A 133 -0.16 8.26 11.17
C ILE A 133 -0.93 8.04 9.87
N TRP A 134 -0.29 7.40 8.90
CA TRP A 134 -0.91 7.08 7.62
C TRP A 134 -2.11 6.14 7.80
N ALA A 135 -1.98 5.08 8.60
CA ALA A 135 -3.06 4.12 8.82
C ALA A 135 -4.25 4.79 9.51
N LEU A 136 -4.00 5.63 10.51
CA LEU A 136 -5.03 6.41 11.19
C LEU A 136 -5.75 7.34 10.21
N ALA A 137 -5.01 8.07 9.37
CA ALA A 137 -5.58 8.99 8.39
C ALA A 137 -6.47 8.26 7.38
N TRP A 138 -5.98 7.19 6.75
CA TRP A 138 -6.73 6.45 5.74
C TRP A 138 -7.91 5.65 6.29
N VAL A 139 -7.78 5.04 7.46
CA VAL A 139 -8.91 4.35 8.11
C VAL A 139 -9.99 5.35 8.49
N THR A 140 -9.62 6.51 9.04
CA THR A 140 -10.59 7.55 9.39
C THR A 140 -11.28 8.10 8.14
N LEU A 141 -10.53 8.36 7.07
CA LEU A 141 -11.10 8.78 5.79
C LEU A 141 -12.05 7.72 5.21
N GLY A 142 -11.67 6.45 5.23
CA GLY A 142 -12.53 5.35 4.78
C GLY A 142 -13.78 5.18 5.64
N TYR A 143 -13.69 5.42 6.94
CA TYR A 143 -14.82 5.42 7.85
C TYR A 143 -15.82 6.53 7.50
N LEU A 144 -15.33 7.77 7.34
CA LEU A 144 -16.16 8.91 6.94
C LEU A 144 -16.77 8.71 5.55
N PHE A 145 -16.03 8.10 4.63
CA PHE A 145 -16.51 7.76 3.30
C PHE A 145 -17.61 6.69 3.35
N GLY A 146 -17.44 5.67 4.18
CA GLY A 146 -18.46 4.66 4.47
C GLY A 146 -19.75 5.29 5.02
N GLN A 147 -19.61 6.28 5.91
CA GLN A 147 -20.73 7.03 6.47
C GLN A 147 -21.45 7.88 5.41
N ALA A 148 -20.70 8.60 4.59
CA ALA A 148 -21.27 9.46 3.54
C ALA A 148 -22.01 8.64 2.46
N LEU A 149 -21.54 7.42 2.18
CA LEU A 149 -22.18 6.52 1.21
C LEU A 149 -23.24 5.60 1.81
N ALA A 150 -23.37 5.52 3.14
CA ALA A 150 -24.38 4.67 3.79
C ALA A 150 -25.82 4.89 3.26
N PRO A 151 -26.29 6.14 3.04
CA PRO A 151 -27.63 6.38 2.49
C PRO A 151 -27.78 5.89 1.04
N LEU A 152 -26.69 5.87 0.27
CA LEU A 152 -26.68 5.33 -1.09
C LEU A 152 -26.72 3.79 -1.06
N PHE A 153 -26.00 3.18 -0.12
CA PHE A 153 -26.00 1.72 0.07
C PHE A 153 -27.33 1.20 0.60
N GLU A 154 -28.03 1.91 1.49
CA GLU A 154 -29.36 1.53 1.96
C GLU A 154 -30.38 1.48 0.81
N ARG A 155 -30.31 2.44 -0.12
CA ARG A 155 -31.13 2.42 -1.36
C ARG A 155 -30.80 1.26 -2.30
N LEU A 156 -29.58 0.72 -2.22
CA LEU A 156 -29.09 -0.40 -3.02
C LEU A 156 -29.10 -1.73 -2.26
N SER A 157 -29.56 -1.76 -1.01
CA SER A 157 -29.47 -2.93 -0.11
C SER A 157 -30.22 -4.16 -0.60
N GLY A 158 -31.22 -3.99 -1.48
CA GLY A 158 -31.87 -5.10 -2.21
C GLY A 158 -30.94 -5.83 -3.20
N TYR A 159 -29.76 -5.29 -3.51
CA TYR A 159 -28.80 -5.78 -4.48
C TYR A 159 -27.40 -6.03 -3.87
N SER A 160 -27.29 -6.34 -2.56
CA SER A 160 -26.00 -6.48 -1.87
C SER A 160 -25.01 -7.44 -2.57
N HIS A 161 -25.51 -8.50 -3.21
CA HIS A 161 -24.71 -9.44 -3.99
C HIS A 161 -24.15 -8.83 -5.30
N PHE A 162 -24.89 -7.92 -5.95
CA PHE A 162 -24.44 -7.25 -7.17
C PHE A 162 -23.38 -6.18 -6.90
N ILE A 163 -23.39 -5.56 -5.72
CA ILE A 163 -22.35 -4.60 -5.33
C ILE A 163 -21.02 -5.33 -5.11
N TRP A 164 -21.02 -6.42 -4.33
CA TRP A 164 -19.81 -7.24 -4.16
C TRP A 164 -19.35 -7.88 -5.47
N ALA A 165 -20.27 -8.38 -6.30
CA ALA A 165 -19.93 -8.85 -7.64
C ALA A 165 -19.35 -7.73 -8.51
N GLY A 166 -19.88 -6.51 -8.43
CA GLY A 166 -19.38 -5.33 -9.14
C GLY A 166 -17.98 -4.92 -8.70
N VAL A 167 -17.68 -4.97 -7.40
CA VAL A 167 -16.35 -4.71 -6.84
C VAL A 167 -15.35 -5.77 -7.32
N VAL A 168 -15.72 -7.06 -7.27
CA VAL A 168 -14.87 -8.15 -7.77
C VAL A 168 -14.63 -8.01 -9.27
N VAL A 169 -15.66 -7.68 -10.05
CA VAL A 169 -15.54 -7.48 -11.51
C VAL A 169 -14.67 -6.26 -11.82
N ALA A 170 -14.85 -5.15 -11.13
CA ALA A 170 -14.02 -3.95 -11.30
C ALA A 170 -12.55 -4.23 -10.97
N PHE A 171 -12.30 -5.00 -9.90
CA PHE A 171 -10.95 -5.42 -9.51
C PHE A 171 -10.31 -6.34 -10.57
N CYS A 172 -11.07 -7.31 -11.08
CA CYS A 172 -10.64 -8.19 -12.18
C CYS A 172 -10.33 -7.41 -13.47
N ILE A 173 -11.17 -6.43 -13.83
CA ILE A 173 -10.96 -5.58 -15.01
C ILE A 173 -9.71 -4.72 -14.84
N ALA A 174 -9.51 -4.12 -13.66
CA ALA A 174 -8.31 -3.33 -13.36
C ALA A 174 -7.04 -4.20 -13.45
N ALA A 175 -7.05 -5.40 -12.87
CA ALA A 175 -5.94 -6.35 -12.94
C ALA A 175 -5.61 -6.74 -14.39
N VAL A 176 -6.62 -7.03 -15.20
CA VAL A 176 -6.47 -7.36 -16.62
C VAL A 176 -5.94 -6.17 -17.42
N ALA A 177 -6.44 -4.96 -17.17
CA ALA A 177 -5.97 -3.73 -17.82
C ALA A 177 -4.50 -3.42 -17.49
N VAL A 178 -4.09 -3.64 -16.24
CA VAL A 178 -2.69 -3.50 -15.81
C VAL A 178 -1.80 -4.57 -16.46
N MET A 179 -2.25 -5.83 -16.53
CA MET A 179 -1.51 -6.89 -17.24
C MET A 179 -1.41 -6.62 -18.74
N ALA A 180 -2.49 -6.16 -19.37
CA ALA A 180 -2.52 -5.84 -20.79
C ALA A 180 -1.62 -4.64 -21.13
N SER A 181 -1.62 -3.59 -20.30
CA SER A 181 -0.74 -2.44 -20.48
C SER A 181 0.73 -2.79 -20.28
N ARG A 182 1.06 -3.68 -19.33
CA ARG A 182 2.41 -4.23 -19.16
C ARG A 182 2.85 -5.07 -20.37
N ARG A 183 1.97 -5.92 -20.92
CA ARG A 183 2.26 -6.71 -22.14
C ARG A 183 2.42 -5.83 -23.39
N ARG A 184 1.63 -4.76 -23.52
CA ARG A 184 1.77 -3.79 -24.63
C ARG A 184 3.07 -3.00 -24.55
N ARG A 185 3.54 -2.66 -23.35
CA ARG A 185 4.85 -2.03 -23.15
C ARG A 185 6.00 -2.97 -23.49
N ALA A 186 5.90 -4.26 -23.16
CA ALA A 186 6.89 -5.26 -23.53
C ALA A 186 6.98 -5.48 -25.06
N LYS A 187 5.83 -5.56 -25.77
CA LYS A 187 5.83 -5.72 -27.24
C LYS A 187 6.38 -4.51 -28.00
N ARG A 188 6.24 -3.29 -27.47
CA ARG A 188 6.77 -2.07 -28.10
C ARG A 188 8.30 -1.96 -28.04
N MET A 189 8.98 -2.72 -27.16
CA MET A 189 10.45 -2.74 -27.09
C MET A 189 11.08 -3.70 -28.10
N THR A 190 10.36 -4.73 -28.56
CA THR A 190 10.85 -5.72 -29.54
C THR A 190 10.65 -5.36 -31.02
N THR A 191 9.95 -4.26 -31.32
CA THR A 191 9.71 -3.78 -32.71
C THR A 191 10.54 -2.54 -33.05
N ARG A 192 11.59 -2.24 -32.29
CA ARG A 192 12.52 -1.12 -32.53
C ARG A 192 13.95 -1.59 -32.81
N ASP A 193 14.09 -2.86 -33.18
CA ASP A 193 15.26 -3.43 -33.86
C ASP A 193 14.88 -3.66 -35.33
#